data_AF-A0A2M7D1B5-F1
#
_entry.id   AF-A0A2M7D1B5-F1
#
_cell.length_a   1.000
_cell.length_b   1.000
_cell.length_c   1.000
_cell.angle_alpha   90.00
_cell.angle_beta   90.00
_cell.angle_gamma   90.00
#
_symmetry.space_group_name_H-M   'P 1'
#
loop_
_entity.id
_entity.type
_entity.pdbx_description
1 polymer ?
#
loop_
_entity_poly.entity_id
_entity_poly.type
_entity_poly.pdbx_seq_one_letter_code
_entity_poly.pdbx_strand_id
1 'polypeptide(L)'
;MTISANEVKTKGVSIFATLLEKFDELVINVRGRDKFVVLDIERYKELRANELDMAHIKTMQEIQEGKYKTQSAAEHIEELMHELQNN
;
A
#
# COMPACT_ATOMS: atom_id res chain seq x y z
N MET A 1 -9.41 7.45 -14.81
CA MET A 1 -10.69 7.30 -15.56
C MET A 1 -11.68 6.52 -14.69
N THR A 2 -12.97 6.85 -14.70
CA THR A 2 -13.97 6.12 -13.89
C THR A 2 -14.87 5.27 -14.78
N ILE A 3 -15.05 4.00 -14.42
CA ILE A 3 -15.90 3.04 -15.11
C ILE A 3 -16.91 2.43 -14.13
N SER A 4 -18.08 2.04 -14.62
CA SER A 4 -19.08 1.39 -13.78
C SER A 4 -18.77 -0.09 -13.58
N ALA A 5 -19.15 -0.66 -12.44
CA ALA A 5 -19.09 -2.11 -12.24
C ALA A 5 -19.93 -2.90 -13.27
N ASN A 6 -20.95 -2.27 -13.87
CA ASN A 6 -21.70 -2.91 -14.94
C ASN A 6 -20.87 -3.06 -16.21
N GLU A 7 -20.06 -2.07 -16.57
CA GLU A 7 -19.14 -2.17 -17.72
C GLU A 7 -18.06 -3.23 -17.50
N VAL A 8 -17.53 -3.34 -16.29
CA VAL A 8 -16.58 -4.41 -15.93
C VAL A 8 -17.25 -5.78 -16.08
N LYS A 9 -18.49 -5.92 -15.59
CA LYS A 9 -19.25 -7.18 -15.68
C LYS A 9 -19.54 -7.57 -17.14
N THR A 10 -19.84 -6.61 -18.02
CA THR A 10 -20.24 -6.92 -19.41
C THR A 10 -19.05 -7.09 -20.35
N LYS A 11 -17.96 -6.34 -20.16
CA LYS A 11 -16.77 -6.38 -21.03
C LYS A 11 -15.65 -7.27 -20.48
N GLY A 12 -15.72 -7.68 -19.22
CA GLY A 12 -14.71 -8.48 -18.55
C GLY A 12 -13.35 -7.77 -18.50
N VAL A 13 -12.27 -8.55 -18.40
CA VAL A 13 -10.90 -8.01 -18.26
C VAL A 13 -10.40 -7.22 -19.48
N SER A 14 -11.02 -7.41 -20.65
CA SER A 14 -10.62 -6.74 -21.89
C SER A 14 -10.72 -5.22 -21.81
N ILE A 15 -11.68 -4.71 -21.03
CA ILE A 15 -11.85 -3.27 -20.82
C ILE A 15 -10.64 -2.65 -20.12
N PHE A 16 -9.99 -3.41 -19.23
CA PHE A 16 -8.82 -2.93 -18.50
C PHE A 16 -7.62 -2.80 -19.42
N ALA A 17 -7.36 -3.80 -20.27
CA ALA A 17 -6.24 -3.76 -21.21
C ALA A 17 -6.31 -2.52 -22.11
N THR A 18 -7.48 -2.23 -22.67
CA THR A 18 -7.64 -1.08 -23.58
C THR A 18 -7.54 0.26 -22.85
N LEU A 19 -8.03 0.35 -21.61
CA LEU A 19 -8.06 1.61 -20.87
C LEU A 19 -6.73 1.89 -20.15
N LEU A 20 -6.05 0.86 -19.63
CA LEU A 20 -4.75 1.01 -18.97
C LEU A 20 -3.61 1.35 -19.95
N GLU A 21 -3.79 1.13 -21.26
CA GLU A 21 -2.89 1.70 -22.27
C GLU A 21 -2.91 3.25 -22.31
N LYS A 22 -3.97 3.88 -21.79
CA LYS A 22 -4.20 5.33 -21.87
C LYS A 22 -4.24 6.02 -20.52
N PHE A 23 -4.47 5.28 -19.45
CA PHE A 23 -4.66 5.81 -18.11
C PHE A 23 -3.86 4.96 -17.12
N ASP A 24 -3.11 5.61 -16.24
CA ASP A 24 -2.31 4.91 -15.21
C ASP A 24 -3.19 4.17 -14.18
N GLU A 25 -4.44 4.60 -14.01
CA GLU A 25 -5.39 3.99 -13.10
C GLU A 25 -6.86 4.13 -13.54
N LEU A 26 -7.65 3.12 -13.16
CA LEU A 26 -9.09 3.09 -13.38
C LEU A 26 -9.82 2.98 -12.04
N VAL A 27 -10.80 3.85 -11.82
CA VAL A 27 -11.69 3.78 -10.66
C VAL A 27 -12.96 3.04 -11.05
N ILE A 28 -13.31 1.99 -10.31
CA ILE A 28 -14.57 1.27 -10.47
C ILE A 28 -15.61 1.85 -9.52
N ASN A 29 -16.65 2.43 -10.10
CA ASN A 29 -17.80 2.93 -9.37
C ASN A 29 -18.89 1.85 -9.22
N VAL A 30 -19.42 1.73 -8.00
CA VAL A 30 -20.52 0.82 -7.65
C VAL A 30 -21.64 1.61 -6.99
N ARG A 31 -22.77 1.73 -7.71
CA ARG A 31 -23.98 2.44 -7.23
C ARG A 31 -23.67 3.89 -6.78
N GLY A 32 -22.92 4.62 -7.59
CA GLY A 32 -22.59 6.03 -7.35
C GLY A 32 -21.42 6.26 -6.39
N ARG A 33 -20.73 5.20 -5.94
CA ARG A 33 -19.56 5.31 -5.06
C ARG A 33 -18.33 4.65 -5.67
N ASP A 34 -17.21 5.36 -5.62
CA ASP A 34 -15.91 4.83 -5.99
C ASP A 34 -15.53 3.75 -4.98
N LYS A 35 -15.32 2.52 -5.46
CA LYS A 35 -15.20 1.34 -4.60
C LYS A 35 -13.89 0.59 -4.78
N PHE A 36 -13.37 0.55 -6.00
CA PHE A 36 -12.12 -0.14 -6.30
C PHE A 36 -11.27 0.71 -7.25
N VAL A 37 -9.97 0.47 -7.22
CA VAL A 37 -9.02 0.97 -8.21
C VAL A 37 -8.37 -0.23 -8.89
N VAL A 38 -8.15 -0.13 -10.20
CA VAL A 38 -7.40 -1.09 -11.00
C VAL A 38 -6.18 -0.40 -11.56
N LEU A 39 -5.02 -1.01 -11.36
CA LEU A 39 -3.72 -0.62 -11.88
C LEU A 39 -3.18 -1.77 -12.74
N ASP A 40 -2.32 -1.45 -13.70
CA ASP A 40 -1.45 -2.47 -14.27
C ASP A 40 -0.42 -2.94 -13.23
N ILE A 41 0.15 -4.12 -13.48
CA ILE A 41 1.03 -4.77 -12.51
C ILE A 41 2.36 -4.03 -12.31
N GLU A 42 2.85 -3.31 -13.32
CA GLU A 42 4.11 -2.59 -13.22
C GLU A 42 3.92 -1.31 -12.39
N ARG A 43 2.83 -0.57 -12.63
CA ARG A 43 2.46 0.57 -11.78
C ARG A 43 2.23 0.18 -10.33
N TYR A 44 1.57 -0.97 -10.09
CA TYR A 44 1.42 -1.49 -8.72
C TYR A 44 2.77 -1.77 -8.05
N LYS A 45 3.72 -2.41 -8.76
CA LYS A 45 5.06 -2.69 -8.22
C LYS A 45 5.83 -1.41 -7.90
N GLU A 46 5.73 -0.40 -8.76
CA GLU A 46 6.36 0.90 -8.54
C GLU A 46 5.85 1.55 -7.26
N LEU A 47 4.52 1.62 -7.07
CA LEU A 47 3.93 2.16 -5.84
C LEU A 47 4.35 1.36 -4.61
N ARG A 48 4.41 0.03 -4.72
CA ARG A 48 4.84 -0.84 -3.64
C ARG A 48 6.31 -0.64 -3.29
N ALA A 49 7.17 -0.38 -4.26
CA ALA A 49 8.57 -0.04 -4.03
C ALA A 49 8.69 1.32 -3.32
N ASN A 50 7.91 2.31 -3.76
CA ASN A 50 7.87 3.64 -3.13
C ASN A 50 7.44 3.57 -1.65
N GLU A 51 6.55 2.66 -1.26
CA GLU A 51 6.20 2.45 0.15
C GLU A 51 7.41 2.01 1.00
N LEU A 52 8.30 1.17 0.45
CA LEU A 52 9.53 0.75 1.12
C LEU A 52 10.52 1.91 1.24
N ASP A 53 10.67 2.70 0.17
CA ASP A 53 11.54 3.88 0.17
C ASP A 53 11.06 4.92 1.19
N MET A 54 9.74 5.13 1.31
CA MET A 54 9.16 5.99 2.32
C MET A 54 9.39 5.48 3.75
N ALA A 55 9.24 4.16 3.98
CA ALA A 55 9.56 3.57 5.28
C ALA A 55 11.03 3.78 5.62
N HIS A 56 11.94 3.58 4.66
CA HIS A 56 13.37 3.82 4.84
C HIS A 56 13.68 5.29 5.18
N ILE A 57 13.15 6.23 4.38
CA ILE A 57 13.34 7.67 4.62
C ILE A 57 12.85 8.07 6.00
N LYS A 58 11.67 7.59 6.41
CA LYS A 58 11.11 7.85 7.74
C LYS A 58 12.01 7.28 8.85
N THR A 59 12.47 6.04 8.72
CA THR A 59 13.37 5.44 9.72
C THR A 59 14.69 6.20 9.80
N MET A 60 15.26 6.64 8.67
CA MET A 60 16.48 7.44 8.67
C MET A 60 16.29 8.81 9.34
N GLN A 61 15.13 9.44 9.15
CA GLN A 61 14.76 10.66 9.88
C GLN A 61 14.62 10.40 11.39
N GLU A 62 13.96 9.32 11.79
CA GLU A 62 13.84 8.93 13.21
C GLU A 62 15.22 8.70 13.85
N ILE A 63 16.15 8.08 13.12
CA ILE A 63 17.55 7.92 13.57
C ILE A 63 18.22 9.28 13.75
N GLN A 64 18.11 10.20 12.78
CA GLN A 64 18.69 11.54 12.87
C GLN A 64 18.10 12.36 14.03
N GLU A 65 16.81 12.17 14.32
CA GLU A 65 16.11 12.81 15.43
C GLU A 65 16.35 12.13 16.79
N GLY A 66 17.14 11.04 16.83
CA GLY A 66 17.40 10.30 18.06
C GLY A 66 16.21 9.49 18.57
N LYS A 67 15.19 9.24 17.74
CA LYS A 67 14.01 8.42 18.04
C LYS A 67 14.30 6.93 17.91
N TYR A 68 15.33 6.47 18.61
CA TYR A 68 15.69 5.07 18.71
C TYR A 68 16.22 4.77 20.12
N LYS A 69 16.31 3.49 20.46
CA LYS A 69 16.96 3.04 21.70
C LYS A 69 18.02 2.00 21.38
N THR A 70 19.10 2.04 22.14
CA THR A 70 20.15 1.01 22.10
C THR A 70 19.93 0.07 23.28
N GLN A 71 19.87 -1.23 23.00
CA GLN A 71 19.64 -2.26 23.99
C GLN A 71 20.31 -3.55 23.55
N SER A 72 20.64 -4.41 24.51
CA SER A 72 21.04 -5.79 24.27
C SER A 72 19.83 -6.64 23.85
N ALA A 73 20.11 -7.79 23.23
CA ALA A 73 19.05 -8.74 22.88
C ALA A 73 18.28 -9.24 24.12
N ALA A 74 18.95 -9.37 25.27
CA ALA A 74 18.33 -9.82 26.51
C ALA A 74 17.33 -8.78 27.06
N GLU A 75 17.72 -7.50 27.14
CA GLU A 75 16.84 -6.41 27.56
C GLU A 75 15.61 -6.29 26.65
N HIS A 76 15.82 -6.44 25.33
CA HIS A 76 14.71 -6.38 24.38
C HIS A 76 13.69 -7.51 24.57
N ILE A 77 14.16 -8.74 24.82
CA ILE A 77 13.27 -9.88 25.07
C ILE A 77 12.48 -9.68 26.37
N GLU A 78 13.13 -9.21 27.43
CA GLU A 78 12.48 -8.92 28.70
C GLU A 78 11.36 -7.88 28.54
N GLU A 79 11.63 -6.80 27.81
CA GLU A 79 10.65 -5.77 27.50
C GLU A 79 9.45 -6.33 26.72
N LEU A 80 9.69 -7.10 25.64
CA LEU A 80 8.61 -7.70 24.84
C LEU A 80 7.76 -8.67 25.68
N MET A 81 8.37 -9.46 26.56
CA MET A 81 7.65 -10.36 27.46
C MET A 81 6.78 -9.58 28.44
N HIS A 82 7.27 -8.45 28.96
CA HIS A 82 6.50 -7.57 29.82
C HIS A 82 5.32 -6.91 29.08
N GLU A 83 5.50 -6.48 27.83
CA GLU A 83 4.41 -5.93 27.01
C GLU A 83 3.32 -6.96 26.71
N LEU A 84 3.69 -8.22 26.46
CA LEU A 84 2.75 -9.31 26.19
C LEU A 84 1.92 -9.70 27.42
N GLN A 85 2.45 -9.54 28.63
CA GLN A 85 1.75 -9.86 29.88
C GLN A 85 0.77 -8.76 30.32
N ASN A 86 0.93 -7.54 29.80
CA ASN A 86 0.15 -6.36 30.16
C ASN A 86 -0.92 -5.98 29.13
N ASN A 87 -1.15 -6.82 28.11
CA ASN A 87 -2.24 -6.74 27.13
C ASN A 87 -3.31 -7.80 27.42
#